data_AF-A0A9X1ILA8-F1
#
_entry.id   AF-A0A9X1ILA8-F1
#
_cell.length_a   1.000
_cell.length_b   1.000
_cell.length_c   1.000
_cell.angle_alpha   90.00
_cell.angle_beta   90.00
_cell.angle_gamma   90.00
#
_symmetry.space_group_name_H-M   'P 1'
#
loop_
_entity.id
_entity.type
_entity.pdbx_description
1 polymer ?
#
loop_
_entity_poly.entity_id
_entity_poly.type
_entity_poly.pdbx_seq_one_letter_code
_entity_poly.pdbx_strand_id
1 'polypeptide(L)'
;MPLSLNEIRARALAFVQEYRDAASERADAQSFWRDFFHVFGINARRVGAFERPVANLLTGSGRGRIDYLWKGVVLVEHKSRGEDLDTAAAQARDYFPGLRDGELPRFIIVSDFARLRLYDLESGAEREFPLRQLPQRLGLFGFLSGYTTRRYGTLNPVDREAAERLGELHDLLEDDGFTGRDLDIWMVRTLFCLFADCANIFERGIFRDLIEQRTAADGSDLGAWLTRLHRVLATPEGRRQQSLDEGLRAFPYVNGRLFDDPVEQPETDARMRAALLDCCRVDWSRVSPAIFGSLFQSIKDRAERRRGGEHYTTEANILKCLDPLFLDGLREALAAAGREARKLDAFLLRLRRVRVFDPACGCGNFLVVAYRELRRLELEALRLRYGGEEAGQLVGVVLSSVNVDQMFGIEVEGAMAETG
;
A
#
# COMPACT_ATOMS: atom_id res chain seq x y z
N MET A 1 8.23 9.13 19.81
CA MET A 1 8.30 8.47 18.49
C MET A 1 8.02 6.99 18.66
N PRO A 2 7.21 6.37 17.79
CA PRO A 2 7.08 4.91 17.72
C PRO A 2 8.44 4.27 17.41
N LEU A 3 8.68 3.05 17.90
CA LEU A 3 9.91 2.32 17.63
C LEU A 3 10.03 2.02 16.13
N SER A 4 11.25 2.06 15.59
CA SER A 4 11.50 1.58 14.22
C SER A 4 11.29 0.06 14.17
N LEU A 5 10.82 -0.47 13.04
CA LEU A 5 10.68 -1.92 12.85
C LEU A 5 12.02 -2.66 13.03
N ASN A 6 13.14 -2.06 12.63
CA ASN A 6 14.48 -2.61 12.90
C ASN A 6 14.76 -2.76 14.40
N GLU A 7 14.36 -1.78 15.19
CA GLU A 7 14.51 -1.82 16.65
C GLU A 7 13.56 -2.87 17.28
N ILE A 8 12.32 -2.95 16.79
CA ILE A 8 11.38 -4.01 17.20
C ILE A 8 11.96 -5.39 16.85
N ARG A 9 12.55 -5.58 15.67
CA ARG A 9 13.21 -6.83 15.28
C ARG A 9 14.42 -7.14 16.15
N ALA A 10 15.25 -6.17 16.48
CA ALA A 10 16.38 -6.37 17.38
C ALA A 10 15.90 -6.81 18.79
N ARG A 11 14.86 -6.16 19.32
CA ARG A 11 14.24 -6.54 20.60
C ARG A 11 13.60 -7.93 20.53
N ALA A 12 12.95 -8.27 19.43
CA ALA A 12 12.34 -9.58 19.22
C ALA A 12 13.39 -10.70 19.17
N LEU A 13 14.53 -10.44 18.52
CA LEU A 13 15.66 -11.37 18.53
C LEU A 13 16.18 -11.60 19.95
N ALA A 14 16.40 -10.53 20.72
CA ALA A 14 16.81 -10.65 22.12
C ALA A 14 15.79 -11.42 22.97
N PHE A 15 14.49 -11.14 22.79
CA PHE A 15 13.40 -11.84 23.46
C PHE A 15 13.39 -13.35 23.16
N VAL A 16 13.55 -13.74 21.90
CA VAL A 16 13.63 -15.15 21.50
C VAL A 16 14.84 -15.85 22.13
N GLN A 17 15.96 -15.15 22.29
CA GLN A 17 17.15 -15.71 22.94
C GLN A 17 16.92 -15.94 24.43
N GLU A 18 16.36 -14.94 25.12
CA GLU A 18 16.09 -14.99 26.56
C GLU A 18 15.15 -16.14 26.93
N TYR A 19 14.04 -16.30 26.19
CA TYR A 19 12.99 -17.26 26.52
C TYR A 19 13.12 -18.61 25.78
N ARG A 20 14.29 -18.91 25.20
CA ARG A 20 14.53 -20.15 24.44
C ARG A 20 14.20 -21.41 25.26
N ASP A 21 14.64 -21.41 26.52
CA ASP A 21 14.58 -22.57 27.43
C ASP A 21 13.56 -22.37 28.57
N ALA A 22 12.78 -21.29 28.53
CA ALA A 22 11.70 -21.05 29.49
C ALA A 22 10.63 -22.15 29.39
N ALA A 23 10.14 -22.57 30.55
CA ALA A 23 9.26 -23.73 30.65
C ALA A 23 8.16 -23.64 31.72
N SER A 24 8.36 -22.82 32.76
CA SER A 24 7.49 -22.82 33.94
C SER A 24 6.53 -21.63 33.91
N GLU A 25 5.23 -21.93 33.80
CA GLU A 25 4.16 -20.92 33.81
C GLU A 25 4.19 -20.05 35.08
N ARG A 26 4.38 -20.66 36.26
CA ARG A 26 4.41 -19.95 37.55
C ARG A 26 5.60 -19.03 37.73
N ALA A 27 6.73 -19.33 37.10
CA ALA A 27 7.96 -18.56 37.28
C ALA A 27 8.11 -17.48 36.20
N ASP A 28 7.77 -17.82 34.96
CA ASP A 28 8.28 -17.07 33.80
C ASP A 28 7.18 -16.36 33.00
N ALA A 29 5.90 -16.76 33.12
CA ALA A 29 4.84 -16.26 32.22
C ALA A 29 4.61 -14.73 32.34
N GLN A 30 4.63 -14.17 33.54
CA GLN A 30 4.45 -12.73 33.72
C GLN A 30 5.62 -11.92 33.13
N SER A 31 6.86 -12.40 33.33
CA SER A 31 8.07 -11.79 32.76
C SER A 31 8.04 -11.91 31.24
N PHE A 32 7.70 -13.08 30.71
CA PHE A 32 7.56 -13.35 29.28
C PHE A 32 6.65 -12.34 28.62
N TRP A 33 5.45 -12.12 29.16
CA TRP A 33 4.52 -11.17 28.54
C TRP A 33 4.93 -9.72 28.72
N ARG A 34 5.50 -9.34 29.86
CA ARG A 34 6.05 -7.99 30.04
C ARG A 34 7.11 -7.69 28.98
N ASP A 35 8.02 -8.64 28.76
CA ASP A 35 9.14 -8.46 27.86
C ASP A 35 8.69 -8.58 26.39
N PHE A 36 7.69 -9.43 26.10
CA PHE A 36 7.00 -9.48 24.81
C PHE A 36 6.37 -8.13 24.44
N PHE A 37 5.62 -7.50 25.35
CA PHE A 37 5.07 -6.16 25.09
C PHE A 37 6.18 -5.10 24.96
N HIS A 38 7.28 -5.25 25.69
CA HIS A 38 8.44 -4.37 25.58
C HIS A 38 9.14 -4.45 24.22
N VAL A 39 9.07 -5.59 23.51
CA VAL A 39 9.51 -5.71 22.10
C VAL A 39 8.86 -4.63 21.23
N PHE A 40 7.58 -4.35 21.48
CA PHE A 40 6.79 -3.35 20.75
C PHE A 40 6.79 -1.96 21.42
N GLY A 41 7.63 -1.75 22.45
CA GLY A 41 7.70 -0.47 23.18
C GLY A 41 6.54 -0.22 24.13
N ILE A 42 5.72 -1.23 24.40
CA ILE A 42 4.55 -1.12 25.28
C ILE A 42 4.95 -1.47 26.71
N ASN A 43 4.56 -0.61 27.65
CA ASN A 43 4.59 -0.96 29.06
C ASN A 43 3.30 -1.71 29.43
N ALA A 44 3.40 -3.04 29.57
CA ALA A 44 2.27 -3.92 29.85
C ALA A 44 1.41 -3.48 31.06
N ARG A 45 2.02 -2.90 32.09
CA ARG A 45 1.31 -2.43 33.31
C ARG A 45 0.49 -1.15 33.09
N ARG A 46 0.79 -0.38 32.03
CA ARG A 46 0.06 0.86 31.72
C ARG A 46 -1.21 0.60 30.90
N VAL A 47 -1.23 -0.47 30.11
CA VAL A 47 -2.30 -0.72 29.14
C VAL A 47 -3.23 -1.88 29.51
N GLY A 48 -2.79 -2.76 30.40
CA GLY A 48 -3.56 -3.93 30.82
C GLY A 48 -3.22 -4.37 32.24
N ALA A 49 -3.87 -5.45 32.67
CA ALA A 49 -3.71 -6.03 33.99
C ALA A 49 -3.37 -7.51 33.90
N PHE A 50 -2.41 -7.94 34.72
CA PHE A 50 -2.07 -9.34 34.92
C PHE A 50 -2.99 -10.00 35.95
N GLU A 51 -3.16 -11.31 35.83
CA GLU A 51 -3.82 -12.16 36.83
C GLU A 51 -5.23 -11.67 37.21
N ARG A 52 -6.02 -11.22 36.22
CA ARG A 52 -7.33 -10.62 36.46
C ARG A 52 -8.34 -11.70 36.86
N PRO A 53 -8.99 -11.60 38.03
CA PRO A 53 -10.06 -12.52 38.40
C PRO A 53 -11.30 -12.25 37.56
N VAL A 54 -11.91 -13.30 37.02
CA VAL A 54 -13.14 -13.25 36.24
C VAL A 54 -14.11 -14.33 36.75
N ALA A 55 -15.41 -14.00 36.76
CA ALA A 55 -16.44 -14.98 37.07
C ALA A 55 -16.49 -16.00 35.94
N ASN A 56 -16.10 -17.24 36.22
CA ASN A 56 -16.20 -18.32 35.24
C ASN A 56 -17.60 -18.93 35.34
N LEU A 57 -18.50 -18.48 34.45
CA LEU A 57 -19.92 -18.86 34.49
C LEU A 57 -20.20 -20.21 33.83
N LEU A 58 -19.25 -20.78 33.08
CA LEU A 58 -19.47 -21.97 32.25
C LEU A 58 -19.06 -23.30 32.92
N THR A 59 -18.04 -23.31 33.78
CA THR A 59 -17.51 -24.56 34.37
C THR A 59 -17.98 -24.84 35.81
N GLY A 60 -18.77 -23.95 36.41
CA GLY A 60 -19.34 -24.14 37.76
C GLY A 60 -18.33 -24.16 38.92
N SER A 61 -17.02 -24.03 38.64
CA SER A 61 -15.94 -24.11 39.63
C SER A 61 -15.17 -22.78 39.75
N GLY A 62 -15.69 -21.86 40.56
CA GLY A 62 -14.91 -20.73 41.11
C GLY A 62 -14.46 -19.64 40.13
N ARG A 63 -13.80 -18.62 40.70
CA ARG A 63 -13.22 -17.50 39.94
C ARG A 63 -12.08 -18.00 39.06
N GLY A 64 -12.19 -17.83 37.74
CA GLY A 64 -11.08 -18.01 36.81
C GLY A 64 -10.14 -16.81 36.86
N ARG A 65 -8.93 -16.96 36.32
CA ARG A 65 -7.92 -15.91 36.36
C ARG A 65 -7.28 -15.78 34.98
N ILE A 66 -7.49 -14.65 34.33
CA ILE A 66 -6.88 -14.33 33.04
C ILE A 66 -5.43 -13.95 33.29
N ASP A 67 -4.48 -14.53 32.56
CA ASP A 67 -3.07 -14.21 32.72
C ASP A 67 -2.76 -12.75 32.39
N TYR A 68 -3.28 -12.25 31.26
CA TYR A 68 -3.21 -10.83 30.95
C TYR A 68 -4.40 -10.35 30.10
N LEU A 69 -4.92 -9.18 30.45
CA LEU A 69 -6.00 -8.53 29.70
C LEU A 69 -5.68 -7.06 29.45
N TRP A 70 -5.64 -6.71 28.17
CA TRP A 70 -5.75 -5.34 27.68
C TRP A 70 -7.16 -5.16 27.10
N LYS A 71 -8.02 -4.48 27.87
CA LYS A 71 -9.44 -4.26 27.57
C LYS A 71 -9.63 -3.71 26.15
N GLY A 72 -10.51 -4.33 25.38
CA GLY A 72 -10.82 -3.91 24.01
C GLY A 72 -9.78 -4.28 22.95
N VAL A 73 -8.61 -4.80 23.35
CA VAL A 73 -7.48 -5.06 22.44
C VAL A 73 -7.14 -6.54 22.42
N VAL A 74 -6.57 -7.06 23.51
CA VAL A 74 -6.03 -8.42 23.54
C VAL A 74 -6.23 -9.09 24.88
N LEU A 75 -6.64 -10.36 24.84
CA LEU A 75 -6.61 -11.28 25.96
C LEU A 75 -5.50 -12.30 25.73
N VAL A 76 -4.76 -12.58 26.77
CA VAL A 76 -3.62 -13.48 26.73
C VAL A 76 -3.79 -14.57 27.77
N GLU A 77 -3.54 -15.80 27.36
CA GLU A 77 -3.50 -16.99 28.21
C GLU A 77 -2.19 -17.75 27.95
N HIS A 78 -1.61 -18.32 28.99
CA HIS A 78 -0.32 -18.99 28.95
C HIS A 78 -0.39 -20.38 29.55
N LYS A 79 0.49 -21.27 29.09
CA LYS A 79 0.66 -22.62 29.64
C LYS A 79 2.12 -22.96 29.82
N SER A 80 2.38 -23.98 30.62
CA SER A 80 3.71 -24.57 30.73
C SER A 80 4.17 -25.16 29.39
N ARG A 81 5.47 -25.32 29.21
CA ARG A 81 6.02 -25.68 27.89
C ARG A 81 5.59 -27.06 27.41
N GLY A 82 5.09 -27.13 26.17
CA GLY A 82 4.64 -28.35 25.52
C GLY A 82 3.18 -28.71 25.79
N GLU A 83 2.47 -27.91 26.60
CA GLU A 83 1.04 -28.07 26.85
C GLU A 83 0.19 -27.70 25.62
N ASP A 84 -1.08 -28.07 25.69
CA ASP A 84 -2.04 -27.87 24.60
C ASP A 84 -2.56 -26.42 24.52
N LEU A 85 -2.35 -25.80 23.35
CA LEU A 85 -2.83 -24.44 23.05
C LEU A 85 -4.32 -24.39 22.71
N ASP A 86 -4.93 -25.51 22.29
CA ASP A 86 -6.38 -25.56 22.05
C ASP A 86 -7.12 -25.41 23.37
N THR A 87 -6.65 -26.10 24.41
CA THR A 87 -7.14 -25.94 25.79
C THR A 87 -6.99 -24.49 26.28
N ALA A 88 -5.83 -23.85 26.04
CA ALA A 88 -5.61 -22.45 26.42
C ALA A 88 -6.57 -21.49 25.67
N ALA A 89 -6.80 -21.74 24.38
CA ALA A 89 -7.71 -20.92 23.57
C ALA A 89 -9.18 -21.10 23.96
N ALA A 90 -9.59 -22.32 24.33
CA ALA A 90 -10.92 -22.57 24.88
C ALA A 90 -11.12 -21.81 26.20
N GLN A 91 -10.15 -21.92 27.11
CA GLN A 91 -10.17 -21.21 28.40
C GLN A 91 -10.25 -19.68 28.22
N ALA A 92 -9.49 -19.12 27.29
CA ALA A 92 -9.56 -17.69 26.95
C ALA A 92 -10.96 -17.24 26.51
N ARG A 93 -11.67 -18.06 25.74
CA ARG A 93 -13.05 -17.79 25.26
C ARG A 93 -14.08 -17.98 26.37
N ASP A 94 -13.86 -18.94 27.28
CA ASP A 94 -14.75 -19.18 28.41
C ASP A 94 -14.85 -17.99 29.38
N TYR A 95 -13.88 -17.06 29.34
CA TYR A 95 -13.94 -15.82 30.11
C TYR A 95 -14.87 -14.75 29.54
N PHE A 96 -15.29 -14.85 28.28
CA PHE A 96 -16.05 -13.79 27.60
C PHE A 96 -17.38 -13.47 28.29
N PRO A 97 -18.19 -14.45 28.75
CA PRO A 97 -19.42 -14.16 29.50
C PRO A 97 -19.18 -13.37 30.80
N GLY A 98 -17.97 -13.44 31.35
CA GLY A 98 -17.57 -12.71 32.56
C GLY A 98 -17.01 -11.30 32.29
N LEU A 99 -16.87 -10.89 31.03
CA LEU A 99 -16.38 -9.58 30.61
C LEU A 99 -17.53 -8.69 30.16
N ARG A 100 -17.41 -7.38 30.38
CA ARG A 100 -18.36 -6.39 29.83
C ARG A 100 -18.05 -6.14 28.35
N ASP A 101 -19.03 -5.69 27.56
CA ASP A 101 -18.86 -5.44 26.12
C ASP A 101 -17.63 -4.57 25.79
N GLY A 102 -17.41 -3.47 26.53
CA GLY A 102 -16.25 -2.60 26.34
C GLY A 102 -14.90 -3.19 26.80
N GLU A 103 -14.90 -4.37 27.40
CA GLU A 103 -13.70 -5.10 27.82
C GLU A 103 -13.37 -6.27 26.90
N LEU A 104 -14.31 -6.69 26.04
CA LEU A 104 -14.10 -7.80 25.11
C LEU A 104 -12.91 -7.51 24.20
N PRO A 105 -11.91 -8.40 24.13
CA PRO A 105 -10.74 -8.20 23.29
C PRO A 105 -11.12 -8.43 21.82
N ARG A 106 -10.38 -7.81 20.90
CA ARG A 106 -10.41 -8.20 19.48
C ARG A 106 -9.50 -9.41 19.21
N PHE A 107 -8.36 -9.47 19.89
CA PHE A 107 -7.34 -10.50 19.67
C PHE A 107 -7.24 -11.44 20.87
N ILE A 108 -6.93 -12.71 20.61
CA ILE A 108 -6.48 -13.66 21.64
C ILE A 108 -5.08 -14.10 21.29
N ILE A 109 -4.16 -14.08 22.26
CA ILE A 109 -2.84 -14.71 22.12
C ILE A 109 -2.72 -15.83 23.16
N VAL A 110 -2.36 -17.03 22.70
CA VAL A 110 -2.01 -18.15 23.58
C VAL A 110 -0.55 -18.55 23.36
N SER A 111 0.12 -19.02 24.42
CA SER A 111 1.53 -19.42 24.35
C SER A 111 1.87 -20.51 25.36
N ASP A 112 2.79 -21.39 24.98
CA ASP A 112 3.41 -22.41 25.84
C ASP A 112 4.93 -22.21 25.94
N PHE A 113 5.42 -20.97 25.83
CA PHE A 113 6.84 -20.61 25.61
C PHE A 113 7.46 -21.08 24.28
N ALA A 114 7.13 -22.28 23.79
CA ALA A 114 7.71 -22.83 22.57
C ALA A 114 7.01 -22.30 21.31
N ARG A 115 5.72 -22.01 21.40
CA ARG A 115 4.83 -21.62 20.31
C ARG A 115 3.97 -20.45 20.74
N LEU A 116 3.67 -19.59 19.77
CA LEU A 116 2.70 -18.51 19.89
C LEU A 116 1.57 -18.80 18.92
N ARG A 117 0.33 -18.60 19.37
CA ARG A 117 -0.84 -18.63 18.50
C ARG A 117 -1.69 -17.38 18.70
N LEU A 118 -1.98 -16.70 17.59
CA LEU A 118 -2.79 -15.48 17.53
C LEU A 118 -4.12 -15.78 16.85
N TYR A 119 -5.20 -15.30 17.46
CA TYR A 119 -6.54 -15.27 16.90
C TYR A 119 -6.99 -13.82 16.71
N ASP A 120 -7.50 -13.48 15.52
CA ASP A 120 -8.25 -12.25 15.26
C ASP A 120 -9.74 -12.58 15.20
N LEU A 121 -10.48 -12.18 16.24
CA LEU A 121 -11.90 -12.54 16.39
C LEU A 121 -12.80 -11.82 15.38
N GLU A 122 -12.31 -10.74 14.77
CA GLU A 122 -13.06 -10.00 13.77
C GLU A 122 -12.98 -10.67 12.39
N SER A 123 -11.81 -11.18 12.01
CA SER A 123 -11.60 -11.86 10.72
C SER A 123 -11.75 -13.38 10.79
N GLY A 124 -11.73 -13.96 12.00
CA GLY A 124 -11.69 -15.41 12.21
C GLY A 124 -10.33 -16.03 11.89
N ALA A 125 -9.30 -15.24 11.62
CA ALA A 125 -7.98 -15.75 11.27
C ALA A 125 -7.24 -16.32 12.48
N GLU A 126 -6.61 -17.47 12.28
CA GLU A 126 -5.74 -18.14 13.26
C GLU A 126 -4.34 -18.33 12.68
N ARG A 127 -3.31 -18.02 13.47
CA ARG A 127 -1.90 -18.19 13.10
C ARG A 127 -1.10 -18.75 14.27
N GLU A 128 -0.59 -19.97 14.14
CA GLU A 128 0.37 -20.58 15.08
C GLU A 128 1.77 -20.62 14.46
N PHE A 129 2.80 -20.33 15.27
CA PHE A 129 4.19 -20.49 14.87
C PHE A 129 5.13 -20.71 16.09
N PRO A 130 6.30 -21.35 15.90
CA PRO A 130 7.31 -21.47 16.95
C PRO A 130 7.87 -20.11 17.36
N LEU A 131 8.18 -19.92 18.65
CA LEU A 131 8.72 -18.67 19.20
C LEU A 131 9.95 -18.15 18.42
N ARG A 132 10.83 -19.05 17.97
CA ARG A 132 12.00 -18.72 17.16
C ARG A 132 11.69 -17.96 15.85
N GLN A 133 10.46 -18.02 15.37
CA GLN A 133 10.00 -17.33 14.17
C GLN A 133 9.41 -15.94 14.45
N LEU A 134 9.33 -15.50 15.71
CA LEU A 134 8.76 -14.20 16.08
C LEU A 134 9.40 -13.01 15.30
N PRO A 135 10.73 -12.93 15.10
CA PRO A 135 11.36 -11.82 14.37
C PRO A 135 10.93 -11.71 12.90
N GLN A 136 10.49 -12.82 12.30
CA GLN A 136 9.95 -12.89 10.92
C GLN A 136 8.43 -12.69 10.89
N ARG A 137 7.75 -12.75 12.03
CA ARG A 137 6.29 -12.71 12.17
C ARG A 137 5.78 -11.45 12.88
N LEU A 138 6.62 -10.42 13.04
CA LEU A 138 6.27 -9.18 13.74
C LEU A 138 5.02 -8.48 13.18
N GLY A 139 4.78 -8.59 11.86
CA GLY A 139 3.58 -8.02 11.23
C GLY A 139 2.26 -8.55 11.80
N LEU A 140 2.23 -9.77 12.36
CA LEU A 140 1.03 -10.31 13.02
C LEU A 140 0.62 -9.50 14.26
N PHE A 141 1.57 -8.81 14.88
CA PHE A 141 1.38 -8.01 16.09
C PHE A 141 1.40 -6.51 15.82
N GLY A 142 1.14 -6.10 14.57
CA GLY A 142 1.06 -4.68 14.19
C GLY A 142 0.14 -3.87 15.11
N PHE A 143 -0.96 -4.49 15.56
CA PHE A 143 -1.93 -3.90 16.51
C PHE A 143 -1.33 -3.51 17.87
N LEU A 144 -0.20 -4.10 18.27
CA LEU A 144 0.52 -3.73 19.49
C LEU A 144 1.45 -2.53 19.26
N SER A 145 2.15 -2.53 18.12
CA SER A 145 3.20 -1.55 17.83
C SER A 145 2.73 -0.18 17.33
N GLY A 146 1.43 0.03 17.17
CA GLY A 146 0.88 1.24 16.55
C GLY A 146 0.90 1.21 15.01
N TYR A 147 1.63 0.28 14.40
CA TYR A 147 1.51 -0.14 13.00
C TYR A 147 0.20 -0.92 12.81
N THR A 148 -0.91 -0.26 13.09
CA THR A 148 -2.23 -0.81 12.83
C THR A 148 -2.38 -0.92 11.32
N THR A 149 -2.61 -2.13 10.82
CA THR A 149 -3.32 -2.34 9.55
C THR A 149 -4.71 -1.72 9.75
N ARG A 150 -4.80 -0.39 9.65
CA ARG A 150 -6.08 0.28 9.71
C ARG A 150 -6.86 -0.26 8.54
N ARG A 151 -8.08 -0.73 8.80
CA ARG A 151 -9.06 -0.83 7.72
C ARG A 151 -9.24 0.59 7.22
N TYR A 152 -8.61 0.91 6.09
CA TYR A 152 -8.85 2.15 5.39
C TYR A 152 -10.36 2.21 5.18
N GLY A 153 -10.99 3.25 5.73
CA GLY A 153 -12.39 3.53 5.46
C GLY A 153 -12.60 3.64 3.93
N THR A 154 -13.85 3.74 3.50
CA THR A 154 -14.14 4.08 2.12
C THR A 154 -13.39 5.34 1.73
N LEU A 155 -12.41 5.20 0.83
CA LEU A 155 -11.69 6.32 0.24
C LEU A 155 -12.66 7.13 -0.62
N ASN A 156 -12.45 8.44 -0.70
CA ASN A 156 -13.26 9.29 -1.59
C ASN A 156 -12.91 8.95 -3.05
N PRO A 157 -13.88 8.86 -3.97
CA PRO A 157 -13.57 8.66 -5.37
C PRO A 157 -12.67 9.79 -5.90
N VAL A 158 -11.77 9.49 -6.82
CA VAL A 158 -11.01 10.54 -7.51
C VAL A 158 -11.95 11.38 -8.37
N ASP A 159 -11.99 12.67 -8.06
CA ASP A 159 -12.80 13.67 -8.73
C ASP A 159 -12.00 14.98 -8.89
N ARG A 160 -12.69 16.07 -9.25
CA ARG A 160 -12.06 17.39 -9.39
C ARG A 160 -11.50 17.90 -8.06
N GLU A 161 -12.14 17.61 -6.93
CA GLU A 161 -11.68 18.05 -5.61
C GLU A 161 -10.35 17.38 -5.24
N ALA A 162 -10.17 16.10 -5.62
CA ALA A 162 -8.89 15.43 -5.47
C ALA A 162 -7.74 16.12 -6.24
N ALA A 163 -8.01 16.63 -7.45
CA ALA A 163 -7.03 17.39 -8.21
C ALA A 163 -6.70 18.74 -7.57
N GLU A 164 -7.70 19.42 -7.01
CA GLU A 164 -7.51 20.67 -6.28
C GLU A 164 -6.63 20.47 -5.03
N ARG A 165 -6.80 19.37 -4.29
CA ARG A 165 -5.95 19.02 -3.13
C ARG A 165 -4.49 18.78 -3.51
N LEU A 166 -4.24 18.08 -4.61
CA LEU A 166 -2.88 17.87 -5.10
C LEU A 166 -2.25 19.20 -5.56
N GLY A 167 -3.05 20.05 -6.21
CA GLY A 167 -2.63 21.41 -6.56
C GLY A 167 -2.32 22.28 -5.33
N GLU A 168 -3.06 22.15 -4.24
CA GLU A 168 -2.75 22.85 -2.98
C GLU A 168 -1.37 22.45 -2.45
N LEU A 169 -1.01 21.16 -2.49
CA LEU A 169 0.32 20.70 -2.11
C LEU A 169 1.41 21.32 -3.00
N HIS A 170 1.19 21.36 -4.31
CA HIS A 170 2.12 22.02 -5.25
C HIS A 170 2.31 23.50 -4.89
N ASP A 171 1.22 24.24 -4.71
CA ASP A 171 1.27 25.68 -4.40
C ASP A 171 2.01 25.96 -3.08
N LEU A 172 1.82 25.10 -2.07
CA LEU A 172 2.52 25.26 -0.79
C LEU A 172 4.02 25.15 -0.98
N LEU A 173 4.48 24.17 -1.76
CA LEU A 173 5.90 23.97 -2.07
C LEU A 173 6.45 25.11 -2.93
N GLU A 174 5.68 25.56 -3.92
CA GLU A 174 6.05 26.67 -4.80
C GLU A 174 6.17 28.00 -4.01
N ASP A 175 5.18 28.31 -3.17
CA ASP A 175 5.16 29.51 -2.32
C ASP A 175 6.32 29.49 -1.30
N ASP A 176 6.84 28.32 -0.90
CA ASP A 176 8.01 28.14 -0.03
C ASP A 176 9.35 28.23 -0.79
N GLY A 177 9.31 28.23 -2.13
CA GLY A 177 10.48 28.41 -3.00
C GLY A 177 11.02 27.14 -3.64
N PHE A 178 10.41 25.97 -3.39
CA PHE A 178 10.72 24.75 -4.14
C PHE A 178 9.96 24.79 -5.47
N THR A 179 10.66 25.09 -6.57
CA THR A 179 10.03 25.46 -7.85
C THR A 179 10.68 24.78 -9.06
N GLY A 180 10.05 24.91 -10.23
CA GLY A 180 10.60 24.44 -11.50
C GLY A 180 10.65 22.92 -11.61
N ARG A 181 11.65 22.41 -12.34
CA ARG A 181 11.76 20.99 -12.69
C ARG A 181 11.74 20.06 -11.46
N ASP A 182 12.41 20.42 -10.38
CA ASP A 182 12.47 19.58 -9.19
C ASP A 182 11.08 19.44 -8.52
N LEU A 183 10.30 20.53 -8.47
CA LEU A 183 8.91 20.51 -8.03
C LEU A 183 8.05 19.61 -8.90
N ASP A 184 8.15 19.77 -10.22
CA ASP A 184 7.37 18.99 -11.18
C ASP A 184 7.62 17.48 -11.00
N ILE A 185 8.89 17.05 -10.98
CA ILE A 185 9.24 15.64 -10.82
C ILE A 185 8.81 15.12 -9.45
N TRP A 186 8.98 15.92 -8.39
CA TRP A 186 8.57 15.53 -7.05
C TRP A 186 7.05 15.32 -6.95
N MET A 187 6.26 16.19 -7.58
CA MET A 187 4.80 16.06 -7.63
C MET A 187 4.37 14.82 -8.42
N VAL A 188 5.00 14.54 -9.57
CA VAL A 188 4.69 13.34 -10.38
C VAL A 188 5.04 12.06 -9.61
N ARG A 189 6.19 12.02 -8.94
CA ARG A 189 6.59 10.88 -8.09
C ARG A 189 5.64 10.67 -6.92
N THR A 190 5.18 11.77 -6.31
CA THR A 190 4.19 11.74 -5.22
C THR A 190 2.84 11.22 -5.72
N LEU A 191 2.37 11.70 -6.88
CA LEU A 191 1.15 11.19 -7.53
C LEU A 191 1.26 9.70 -7.87
N PHE A 192 2.42 9.24 -8.36
CA PHE A 192 2.67 7.82 -8.55
C PHE A 192 2.53 7.03 -7.25
N CYS A 193 3.10 7.53 -6.14
CA CYS A 193 3.00 6.84 -4.85
C CYS A 193 1.55 6.76 -4.36
N LEU A 194 0.77 7.83 -4.50
CA LEU A 194 -0.66 7.86 -4.19
C LEU A 194 -1.46 6.84 -5.02
N PHE A 195 -1.17 6.75 -6.32
CA PHE A 195 -1.76 5.75 -7.21
C PHE A 195 -1.37 4.32 -6.81
N ALA A 196 -0.07 4.08 -6.61
CA ALA A 196 0.48 2.77 -6.30
C ALA A 196 -0.06 2.19 -4.98
N ASP A 197 -0.33 3.06 -4.00
CA ASP A 197 -0.92 2.72 -2.70
C ASP A 197 -2.39 2.27 -2.82
N CYS A 198 -3.11 2.75 -3.85
CA CYS A 198 -4.50 2.40 -4.13
C CYS A 198 -4.65 1.23 -5.11
N ALA A 199 -3.69 1.07 -6.04
CA ALA A 199 -3.77 0.14 -7.16
C ALA A 199 -3.14 -1.25 -6.89
N ASN A 200 -2.85 -1.58 -5.62
CA ASN A 200 -2.14 -2.81 -5.19
C ASN A 200 -0.74 -2.98 -5.84
N ILE A 201 -0.11 -1.88 -6.26
CA ILE A 201 1.32 -1.90 -6.61
C ILE A 201 2.14 -1.95 -5.33
N PHE A 202 1.73 -1.16 -4.34
CA PHE A 202 2.23 -1.25 -2.97
C PHE A 202 1.30 -2.12 -2.12
N GLU A 203 1.79 -2.54 -0.96
CA GLU A 203 0.89 -3.03 0.09
C GLU A 203 -0.10 -1.90 0.42
N ARG A 204 -1.40 -2.21 0.40
CA ARG A 204 -2.44 -1.19 0.45
C ARG A 204 -2.29 -0.30 1.69
N GLY A 205 -2.10 1.00 1.45
CA GLY A 205 -2.05 2.02 2.47
C GLY A 205 -0.69 2.20 3.16
N ILE A 206 0.33 1.46 2.73
CA ILE A 206 1.69 1.56 3.27
C ILE A 206 2.31 2.93 3.04
N PHE A 207 1.94 3.63 1.96
CA PHE A 207 2.43 4.99 1.71
C PHE A 207 1.85 5.98 2.71
N ARG A 208 0.54 5.92 2.95
CA ARG A 208 -0.11 6.71 3.99
C ARG A 208 0.47 6.41 5.37
N ASP A 209 0.66 5.14 5.70
CA ASP A 209 1.19 4.71 6.99
C ASP A 209 2.63 5.21 7.21
N LEU A 210 3.46 5.22 6.16
CA LEU A 210 4.80 5.81 6.19
C LEU A 210 4.71 7.28 6.64
N ILE A 211 3.83 8.07 6.01
CA ILE A 211 3.69 9.49 6.35
C ILE A 211 3.13 9.66 7.76
N GLU A 212 2.05 8.96 8.12
CA GLU A 212 1.41 9.12 9.43
C GLU A 212 2.33 8.71 10.59
N GLN A 213 3.13 7.65 10.42
CA GLN A 213 3.84 7.00 11.52
C GLN A 213 5.33 7.35 11.58
N ARG A 214 5.95 7.71 10.45
CA ARG A 214 7.41 7.88 10.35
C ARG A 214 7.86 9.32 10.20
N THR A 215 6.97 10.22 9.79
CA THR A 215 7.27 11.65 9.71
C THR A 215 6.82 12.38 10.97
N ALA A 216 7.55 13.42 11.34
CA ALA A 216 7.23 14.32 12.44
C ALA A 216 5.92 15.07 12.16
N ALA A 217 5.15 15.35 13.23
CA ALA A 217 3.86 16.03 13.10
C ALA A 217 3.99 17.47 12.57
N ASP A 218 5.16 18.10 12.79
CA ASP A 218 5.49 19.43 12.27
C ASP A 218 5.92 19.42 10.80
N GLY A 219 6.01 18.25 10.16
CA GLY A 219 6.36 18.10 8.74
C GLY A 219 7.83 18.30 8.40
N SER A 220 8.69 18.62 9.37
CA SER A 220 10.09 18.99 9.14
C SER A 220 10.94 17.92 8.45
N ASP A 221 10.57 16.64 8.55
CA ASP A 221 11.31 15.51 7.98
C ASP A 221 10.61 14.85 6.78
N LEU A 222 9.44 15.37 6.35
CA LEU A 222 8.65 14.75 5.29
C LEU A 222 9.39 14.71 3.95
N GLY A 223 10.00 15.82 3.52
CA GLY A 223 10.79 15.87 2.29
C GLY A 223 11.93 14.85 2.29
N ALA A 224 12.63 14.69 3.41
CA ALA A 224 13.71 13.72 3.57
C ALA A 224 13.20 12.26 3.49
N TRP A 225 12.07 11.95 4.13
CA TRP A 225 11.46 10.63 4.06
C TRP A 225 11.03 10.25 2.64
N LEU A 226 10.38 11.17 1.92
CA LEU A 226 9.93 10.94 0.55
C LEU A 226 11.11 10.83 -0.42
N THR A 227 12.14 11.64 -0.25
CA THR A 227 13.39 11.54 -1.03
C THR A 227 14.04 10.17 -0.83
N ARG A 228 14.06 9.68 0.42
CA ARG A 228 14.57 8.34 0.73
C ARG A 228 13.69 7.24 0.14
N LEU A 229 12.37 7.39 0.18
CA LEU A 229 11.43 6.48 -0.47
C LEU A 229 11.67 6.40 -1.98
N HIS A 230 11.77 7.53 -2.68
CA HIS A 230 12.03 7.58 -4.13
C HIS A 230 13.31 6.80 -4.50
N ARG A 231 14.38 6.94 -3.70
CA ARG A 231 15.62 6.16 -3.89
C ARG A 231 15.39 4.65 -3.69
N VAL A 232 14.56 4.26 -2.73
CA VAL A 232 14.23 2.84 -2.48
C VAL A 232 13.40 2.26 -3.64
N LEU A 233 12.46 3.03 -4.18
CA LEU A 233 11.70 2.67 -5.37
C LEU A 233 12.61 2.52 -6.60
N ALA A 234 13.68 3.33 -6.71
CA ALA A 234 14.70 3.23 -7.76
C ALA A 234 15.74 2.10 -7.56
N THR A 235 15.81 1.49 -6.37
CA THR A 235 16.87 0.53 -6.04
C THR A 235 16.33 -0.89 -6.03
N PRO A 236 16.84 -1.80 -6.90
CA PRO A 236 16.47 -3.22 -6.87
C PRO A 236 16.68 -3.83 -5.49
N GLU A 237 15.78 -4.72 -5.08
CA GLU A 237 15.73 -5.25 -3.71
C GLU A 237 17.05 -5.86 -3.25
N GLY A 238 17.72 -6.63 -4.10
CA GLY A 238 19.03 -7.24 -3.80
C GLY A 238 20.20 -6.25 -3.71
N ARG A 239 20.03 -5.00 -4.15
CA ARG A 239 21.03 -3.93 -4.03
C ARG A 239 20.77 -2.99 -2.86
N ARG A 240 19.68 -3.18 -2.09
CA ARG A 240 19.35 -2.35 -0.94
C ARG A 240 20.29 -2.65 0.23
N GLN A 241 20.61 -1.62 1.00
CA GLN A 241 21.46 -1.78 2.19
C GLN A 241 20.79 -2.68 3.24
N GLN A 242 21.58 -3.50 3.93
CA GLN A 242 21.09 -4.42 4.96
C GLN A 242 20.50 -3.69 6.18
N SER A 243 20.98 -2.48 6.47
CA SER A 243 20.48 -1.60 7.54
C SER A 243 19.29 -0.73 7.12
N LEU A 244 18.81 -0.85 5.87
CA LEU A 244 17.63 -0.10 5.42
C LEU A 244 16.44 -0.35 6.36
N ASP A 245 15.71 0.71 6.64
CA ASP A 245 14.50 0.66 7.45
C ASP A 245 13.48 -0.33 6.87
N GLU A 246 12.92 -1.19 7.70
CA GLU A 246 11.97 -2.23 7.26
C GLU A 246 10.68 -1.66 6.66
N GLY A 247 10.19 -0.52 7.14
CA GLY A 247 9.02 0.14 6.58
C GLY A 247 9.28 0.62 5.15
N LEU A 248 10.48 1.15 4.89
CA LEU A 248 10.91 1.47 3.53
C LEU A 248 11.21 0.21 2.69
N ARG A 249 11.78 -0.83 3.30
CA ARG A 249 12.12 -2.08 2.60
C ARG A 249 10.90 -2.79 2.03
N ALA A 250 9.74 -2.62 2.64
CA ALA A 250 8.48 -3.22 2.19
C ALA A 250 7.97 -2.64 0.86
N PHE A 251 8.43 -1.46 0.43
CA PHE A 251 8.09 -0.91 -0.88
C PHE A 251 8.80 -1.69 -2.00
N PRO A 252 8.14 -2.01 -3.12
CA PRO A 252 8.73 -2.77 -4.21
C PRO A 252 9.81 -1.97 -4.94
N TYR A 253 10.59 -2.64 -5.78
CA TYR A 253 11.37 -1.96 -6.81
C TYR A 253 10.45 -1.55 -7.95
N VAL A 254 10.41 -0.26 -8.27
CA VAL A 254 9.68 0.27 -9.41
C VAL A 254 10.71 0.56 -10.49
N ASN A 255 10.84 -0.39 -11.42
CA ASN A 255 11.68 -0.21 -12.60
C ASN A 255 11.06 0.88 -13.50
N GLY A 256 11.87 1.86 -13.92
CA GLY A 256 11.43 2.92 -14.81
C GLY A 256 12.19 4.22 -14.59
N ARG A 257 12.39 4.98 -15.67
CA ARG A 257 13.11 6.27 -15.68
C ARG A 257 12.52 7.30 -14.72
N LEU A 258 11.27 7.12 -14.27
CA LEU A 258 10.57 8.02 -13.35
C LEU A 258 11.36 8.33 -12.08
N PHE A 259 12.14 7.37 -11.55
CA PHE A 259 12.92 7.56 -10.32
C PHE A 259 14.43 7.68 -10.53
N ASP A 260 14.89 7.69 -11.79
CA ASP A 260 16.33 7.71 -12.11
C ASP A 260 16.93 9.10 -11.90
N ASP A 261 16.17 10.16 -12.21
CA ASP A 261 16.67 11.52 -12.13
C ASP A 261 16.85 11.99 -10.67
N PRO A 262 18.01 12.56 -10.31
CA PRO A 262 18.17 13.19 -9.02
C PRO A 262 17.23 14.40 -8.95
N VAL A 263 16.55 14.54 -7.81
CA VAL A 263 15.66 15.65 -7.51
C VAL A 263 16.10 16.22 -6.17
N GLU A 264 16.15 17.54 -6.08
CA GLU A 264 16.46 18.22 -4.83
C GLU A 264 15.42 17.89 -3.75
N GLN A 265 15.88 17.82 -2.50
CA GLN A 265 14.99 17.56 -1.38
C GLN A 265 14.23 18.85 -1.02
N PRO A 266 12.88 18.86 -1.02
CA PRO A 266 12.16 20.01 -0.49
C PRO A 266 12.29 20.06 1.04
N GLU A 267 12.41 21.28 1.57
CA GLU A 267 12.05 21.53 2.96
C GLU A 267 10.52 21.52 3.08
N THR A 268 10.01 21.05 4.21
CA THR A 268 8.57 20.83 4.37
C THR A 268 8.08 21.23 5.75
N ASP A 269 6.81 21.64 5.82
CA ASP A 269 6.16 22.05 7.07
C ASP A 269 4.88 21.25 7.37
N ALA A 270 4.23 21.60 8.48
CA ALA A 270 3.02 20.94 8.95
C ALA A 270 1.85 21.07 7.95
N ARG A 271 1.79 22.16 7.19
CA ARG A 271 0.73 22.41 6.20
C ARG A 271 0.90 21.51 4.99
N MET A 272 2.12 21.41 4.46
CA MET A 272 2.45 20.50 3.35
C MET A 272 2.21 19.04 3.75
N ARG A 273 2.59 18.66 4.97
CA ARG A 273 2.31 17.31 5.50
C ARG A 273 0.81 17.03 5.58
N ALA A 274 0.02 17.98 6.07
CA ALA A 274 -1.43 17.84 6.14
C ALA A 274 -2.05 17.70 4.74
N ALA A 275 -1.65 18.55 3.79
CA ALA A 275 -2.13 18.50 2.41
C ALA A 275 -1.84 17.15 1.74
N LEU A 276 -0.64 16.60 1.93
CA LEU A 276 -0.30 15.27 1.41
C LEU A 276 -1.13 14.16 2.08
N LEU A 277 -1.34 14.21 3.39
CA LEU A 277 -2.20 13.25 4.09
C LEU A 277 -3.65 13.32 3.63
N ASP A 278 -4.15 14.50 3.26
CA ASP A 278 -5.48 14.66 2.68
C ASP A 278 -5.57 14.08 1.26
N CYS A 279 -4.48 14.13 0.49
CA CYS A 279 -4.38 13.42 -0.79
C CYS A 279 -4.43 11.89 -0.59
N CYS A 280 -3.84 11.36 0.48
CA CYS A 280 -3.89 9.92 0.83
C CYS A 280 -5.29 9.41 1.22
N ARG A 281 -6.31 10.29 1.31
CA ARG A 281 -7.71 9.91 1.59
C ARG A 281 -8.55 9.69 0.33
N VAL A 282 -7.96 9.91 -0.85
CA VAL A 282 -8.60 9.73 -2.15
C VAL A 282 -8.25 8.36 -2.73
N ASP A 283 -9.21 7.73 -3.42
CA ASP A 283 -9.03 6.53 -4.22
C ASP A 283 -8.49 6.87 -5.60
N TRP A 284 -7.16 6.88 -5.70
CA TRP A 284 -6.46 7.14 -6.96
C TRP A 284 -6.51 5.96 -7.94
N SER A 285 -7.12 4.81 -7.60
CA SER A 285 -7.14 3.64 -8.50
C SER A 285 -7.94 3.86 -9.80
N ARG A 286 -8.81 4.86 -9.83
CA ARG A 286 -9.72 5.16 -10.96
C ARG A 286 -9.38 6.45 -11.71
N VAL A 287 -8.12 6.90 -11.69
CA VAL A 287 -7.72 8.10 -12.42
C VAL A 287 -7.95 7.90 -13.92
N SER A 288 -8.76 8.77 -14.52
CA SER A 288 -9.03 8.79 -15.96
C SER A 288 -8.10 9.76 -16.70
N PRO A 289 -7.92 9.64 -18.03
CA PRO A 289 -7.14 10.61 -18.82
C PRO A 289 -7.62 12.05 -18.67
N ALA A 290 -8.94 12.25 -18.52
CA ALA A 290 -9.53 13.56 -18.26
C ALA A 290 -9.06 14.16 -16.91
N ILE A 291 -8.95 13.31 -15.87
CA ILE A 291 -8.45 13.72 -14.55
C ILE A 291 -6.94 14.00 -14.62
N PHE A 292 -6.14 13.16 -15.30
CA PHE A 292 -4.70 13.40 -15.50
C PHE A 292 -4.41 14.75 -16.16
N GLY A 293 -5.16 15.10 -17.22
CA GLY A 293 -5.01 16.40 -17.86
C GLY A 293 -5.27 17.57 -16.91
N SER A 294 -6.38 17.50 -16.16
CA SER A 294 -6.71 18.53 -15.17
C SER A 294 -5.70 18.59 -14.00
N LEU A 295 -5.15 17.45 -13.58
CA LEU A 295 -4.14 17.38 -12.51
C LEU A 295 -2.87 18.14 -12.90
N PHE A 296 -2.28 17.83 -14.05
CA PHE A 296 -1.03 18.48 -14.50
C PHE A 296 -1.20 19.98 -14.79
N GLN A 297 -2.34 20.39 -15.36
CA GLN A 297 -2.65 21.81 -15.54
C GLN A 297 -2.86 22.51 -14.20
N SER A 298 -3.57 21.87 -13.27
CA SER A 298 -3.80 22.45 -11.96
C SER A 298 -2.51 22.65 -11.19
N ILE A 299 -1.52 21.78 -11.36
CA ILE A 299 -0.16 21.91 -10.80
C ILE A 299 0.52 23.13 -11.43
N LYS A 300 0.51 23.29 -12.75
CA LYS A 300 1.28 24.35 -13.44
C LYS A 300 0.72 25.78 -13.36
N ASP A 301 -0.60 25.98 -13.39
CA ASP A 301 -1.17 27.34 -13.43
C ASP A 301 -2.27 27.55 -12.38
N ARG A 302 -1.91 28.32 -11.34
CA ARG A 302 -2.79 28.75 -10.25
C ARG A 302 -4.03 29.52 -10.73
N ALA A 303 -3.92 30.27 -11.83
CA ALA A 303 -5.01 31.02 -12.44
C ALA A 303 -5.89 30.16 -13.35
N GLU A 304 -5.38 29.08 -13.95
CA GLU A 304 -6.21 28.08 -14.66
C GLU A 304 -6.98 27.18 -13.69
N ARG A 305 -6.41 26.85 -12.53
CA ARG A 305 -7.12 26.12 -11.46
C ARG A 305 -8.42 26.83 -11.04
N ARG A 306 -8.39 28.17 -10.93
CA ARG A 306 -9.56 29.02 -10.59
C ARG A 306 -10.56 29.19 -11.74
N ARG A 307 -10.10 29.12 -12.99
CA ARG A 307 -10.95 29.20 -14.18
C ARG A 307 -11.64 27.88 -14.53
N GLY A 308 -11.23 26.77 -13.91
CA GLY A 308 -11.80 25.44 -14.18
C GLY A 308 -11.59 25.01 -15.62
N GLY A 309 -10.35 25.20 -16.11
CA GLY A 309 -10.00 25.19 -17.53
C GLY A 309 -10.52 24.01 -18.35
N GLU A 310 -11.33 24.32 -19.36
CA GLU A 310 -11.65 23.44 -20.49
C GLU A 310 -10.70 23.73 -21.66
N HIS A 311 -9.44 23.27 -21.59
CA HIS A 311 -8.54 23.25 -22.75
C HIS A 311 -7.82 21.89 -22.89
N TYR A 312 -8.60 20.80 -22.79
CA TYR A 312 -8.16 19.48 -23.24
C TYR A 312 -9.11 18.94 -24.31
N THR A 313 -8.54 18.25 -25.30
CA THR A 313 -9.30 17.46 -26.27
C THR A 313 -10.00 16.32 -25.55
N THR A 314 -11.28 16.47 -25.22
CA THR A 314 -12.06 15.42 -24.52
C THR A 314 -11.82 14.04 -25.13
N GLU A 315 -11.93 12.98 -24.31
CA GLU A 315 -11.77 11.60 -24.81
C GLU A 315 -12.63 11.32 -26.04
N ALA A 316 -13.86 11.85 -26.08
CA ALA A 316 -14.74 11.77 -27.23
C ALA A 316 -14.14 12.42 -28.50
N ASN A 317 -13.45 13.56 -28.37
CA ASN A 317 -12.78 14.22 -29.49
C ASN A 317 -11.50 13.50 -29.90
N ILE A 318 -10.77 12.88 -28.96
CA ILE A 318 -9.62 12.03 -29.29
C ILE A 318 -10.08 10.81 -30.09
N LEU A 319 -11.12 10.12 -29.63
CA LEU A 319 -11.64 8.94 -30.32
C LEU A 319 -12.14 9.29 -31.72
N LYS A 320 -12.79 10.44 -31.94
CA LYS A 320 -13.14 10.92 -33.30
C LYS A 320 -11.94 11.03 -34.25
N CYS A 321 -10.73 11.21 -33.72
CA CYS A 321 -9.49 11.21 -34.49
C CYS A 321 -8.91 9.79 -34.63
N LEU A 322 -8.76 9.06 -33.51
CA LEU A 322 -8.11 7.76 -33.49
C LEU A 322 -8.92 6.64 -34.17
N ASP A 323 -10.25 6.71 -34.07
CA ASP A 323 -11.21 5.76 -34.66
C ASP A 323 -10.97 5.61 -36.17
N PRO A 324 -11.16 6.66 -37.00
CA PRO A 324 -10.94 6.55 -38.44
C PRO A 324 -9.45 6.43 -38.81
N LEU A 325 -8.53 6.89 -37.96
CA LEU A 325 -7.09 6.86 -38.26
C LEU A 325 -6.54 5.43 -38.26
N PHE A 326 -6.86 4.63 -37.26
CA PHE A 326 -6.40 3.23 -37.20
C PHE A 326 -7.25 2.28 -36.34
N LEU A 327 -8.01 2.76 -35.35
CA LEU A 327 -8.71 1.85 -34.43
C LEU A 327 -9.84 1.08 -35.13
N ASP A 328 -10.58 1.72 -36.03
CA ASP A 328 -11.66 1.05 -36.77
C ASP A 328 -11.11 -0.09 -37.63
N GLY A 329 -10.02 0.15 -38.36
CA GLY A 329 -9.36 -0.90 -39.14
C GLY A 329 -8.78 -2.04 -38.28
N LEU A 330 -8.40 -1.78 -37.02
CA LEU A 330 -8.00 -2.84 -36.09
C LEU A 330 -9.20 -3.62 -35.55
N ARG A 331 -10.30 -2.94 -35.22
CA ARG A 331 -11.55 -3.58 -34.78
C ARG A 331 -12.12 -4.48 -35.87
N GLU A 332 -12.14 -4.01 -37.12
CA GLU A 332 -12.55 -4.81 -38.29
C GLU A 332 -11.66 -6.03 -38.48
N ALA A 333 -10.33 -5.87 -38.36
CA ALA A 333 -9.40 -6.99 -38.48
C ALA A 333 -9.58 -8.04 -37.37
N LEU A 334 -9.87 -7.60 -36.14
CA LEU A 334 -10.16 -8.50 -35.02
C LEU A 334 -11.48 -9.25 -35.26
N ALA A 335 -12.53 -8.54 -35.69
CA ALA A 335 -13.83 -9.15 -36.02
C ALA A 335 -13.69 -10.19 -37.13
N ALA A 336 -12.91 -9.89 -38.18
CA ALA A 336 -12.64 -10.81 -39.28
C ALA A 336 -11.77 -12.02 -38.88
N ALA A 337 -10.97 -11.91 -37.81
CA ALA A 337 -10.21 -13.02 -37.25
C ALA A 337 -11.11 -14.03 -36.51
N GLY A 338 -12.21 -13.56 -35.92
CA GLY A 338 -13.16 -14.41 -35.20
C GLY A 338 -12.48 -15.23 -34.10
N ARG A 339 -12.61 -16.56 -34.16
CA ARG A 339 -11.93 -17.52 -33.26
C ARG A 339 -10.79 -18.30 -33.93
N GLU A 340 -10.36 -17.88 -35.12
CA GLU A 340 -9.31 -18.57 -35.86
C GLU A 340 -7.94 -18.28 -35.27
N ALA A 341 -7.33 -19.29 -34.63
CA ALA A 341 -6.06 -19.16 -33.90
C ALA A 341 -4.95 -18.46 -34.71
N ARG A 342 -4.73 -18.86 -35.97
CA ARG A 342 -3.68 -18.25 -36.81
C ARG A 342 -3.92 -16.77 -37.12
N LYS A 343 -5.18 -16.37 -37.31
CA LYS A 343 -5.53 -14.97 -37.58
C LYS A 343 -5.40 -14.12 -36.32
N LEU A 344 -5.79 -14.67 -35.16
CA LEU A 344 -5.61 -14.01 -33.86
C LEU A 344 -4.12 -13.85 -33.50
N ASP A 345 -3.30 -14.88 -33.72
CA ASP A 345 -1.85 -14.80 -33.50
C ASP A 345 -1.21 -13.73 -34.41
N ALA A 346 -1.63 -13.65 -35.68
CA ALA A 346 -1.19 -12.60 -36.61
C ALA A 346 -1.68 -11.20 -36.19
N PHE A 347 -2.89 -11.08 -35.66
CA PHE A 347 -3.45 -9.83 -35.15
C PHE A 347 -2.66 -9.33 -33.92
N LEU A 348 -2.35 -10.20 -32.96
CA LEU A 348 -1.53 -9.86 -31.79
C LEU A 348 -0.13 -9.38 -32.21
N LEU A 349 0.49 -10.05 -33.19
CA LEU A 349 1.77 -9.61 -33.76
C LEU A 349 1.66 -8.24 -34.45
N ARG A 350 0.53 -7.93 -35.08
CA ARG A 350 0.27 -6.61 -35.68
C ARG A 350 0.16 -5.53 -34.60
N LEU A 351 -0.58 -5.78 -33.51
CA LEU A 351 -0.73 -4.82 -32.41
C LEU A 351 0.62 -4.43 -31.80
N ARG A 352 1.51 -5.40 -31.58
CA ARG A 352 2.89 -5.17 -31.07
C ARG A 352 3.73 -4.22 -31.94
N ARG A 353 3.42 -4.13 -33.24
CA ARG A 353 4.16 -3.32 -34.21
C ARG A 353 3.59 -1.92 -34.39
N VAL A 354 2.41 -1.63 -33.83
CA VAL A 354 1.84 -0.27 -33.87
C VAL A 354 2.81 0.69 -33.17
N ARG A 355 2.99 1.87 -33.75
CA ARG A 355 3.80 2.96 -33.19
C ARG A 355 2.95 4.21 -33.34
N VAL A 356 2.63 4.85 -32.21
CA VAL A 356 1.81 6.07 -32.18
C VAL A 356 2.72 7.23 -31.85
N PHE A 357 2.68 8.28 -32.67
CA PHE A 357 3.51 9.46 -32.47
C PHE A 357 2.66 10.72 -32.45
N ASP A 358 2.72 11.45 -31.34
CA ASP A 358 2.09 12.75 -31.17
C ASP A 358 3.16 13.86 -31.05
N PRO A 359 3.37 14.68 -32.08
CA PRO A 359 4.44 15.68 -32.10
C PRO A 359 4.15 16.94 -31.26
N ALA A 360 3.00 17.02 -30.59
CA ALA A 360 2.63 18.09 -29.67
C ALA A 360 1.76 17.52 -28.54
N CYS A 361 2.32 16.58 -27.78
CA CYS A 361 1.53 15.65 -26.99
C CYS A 361 0.92 16.25 -25.71
N GLY A 362 1.38 17.41 -25.25
CA GLY A 362 0.95 18.01 -23.99
C GLY A 362 1.14 17.00 -22.85
N CYS A 363 0.06 16.76 -22.09
CA CYS A 363 0.00 15.76 -21.03
C CYS A 363 -0.09 14.30 -21.52
N GLY A 364 0.13 14.04 -22.82
CA GLY A 364 0.21 12.70 -23.40
C GLY A 364 -1.14 12.02 -23.63
N ASN A 365 -2.23 12.77 -23.56
CA ASN A 365 -3.57 12.19 -23.50
C ASN A 365 -4.00 11.40 -24.76
N PHE A 366 -3.59 11.82 -25.96
CA PHE A 366 -3.77 11.03 -27.18
C PHE A 366 -3.05 9.68 -27.08
N LEU A 367 -1.82 9.68 -26.54
CA LEU A 367 -1.02 8.48 -26.35
C LEU A 367 -1.64 7.55 -25.31
N VAL A 368 -2.14 8.09 -24.20
CA VAL A 368 -2.81 7.33 -23.14
C VAL A 368 -4.09 6.65 -23.67
N VAL A 369 -4.94 7.40 -24.38
CA VAL A 369 -6.17 6.84 -24.96
C VAL A 369 -5.84 5.80 -26.04
N ALA A 370 -4.88 6.08 -26.93
CA ALA A 370 -4.43 5.12 -27.94
C ALA A 370 -3.92 3.82 -27.31
N TYR A 371 -3.06 3.91 -26.29
CA TYR A 371 -2.56 2.75 -25.55
C TYR A 371 -3.69 1.95 -24.90
N ARG A 372 -4.63 2.62 -24.22
CA ARG A 372 -5.79 1.97 -23.60
C ARG A 372 -6.61 1.19 -24.61
N GLU A 373 -6.92 1.79 -25.76
CA GLU A 373 -7.69 1.12 -26.81
C GLU A 373 -6.92 -0.06 -27.44
N LEU A 374 -5.61 0.07 -27.65
CA LEU A 374 -4.77 -1.05 -28.11
C LEU A 374 -4.74 -2.19 -27.08
N ARG A 375 -4.61 -1.90 -25.78
CA ARG A 375 -4.69 -2.91 -24.70
C ARG A 375 -6.05 -3.60 -24.69
N ARG A 376 -7.14 -2.85 -24.90
CA ARG A 376 -8.50 -3.40 -24.95
C ARG A 376 -8.64 -4.41 -26.08
N LEU A 377 -8.18 -4.06 -27.28
CA LEU A 377 -8.18 -4.95 -28.45
C LEU A 377 -7.30 -6.19 -28.23
N GLU A 378 -6.14 -6.02 -27.60
CA GLU A 378 -5.26 -7.16 -27.29
C GLU A 378 -5.92 -8.14 -26.30
N LEU A 379 -6.52 -7.63 -25.22
CA LEU A 379 -7.22 -8.45 -24.24
C LEU A 379 -8.40 -9.21 -24.86
N GLU A 380 -9.14 -8.57 -25.75
CA GLU A 380 -10.21 -9.22 -26.50
C GLU A 380 -9.68 -10.32 -27.42
N ALA A 381 -8.60 -10.07 -28.17
CA ALA A 381 -7.96 -11.08 -29.01
C ALA A 381 -7.42 -12.28 -28.20
N LEU A 382 -6.79 -12.04 -27.06
CA LEU A 382 -6.30 -13.09 -26.16
C LEU A 382 -7.45 -13.93 -25.58
N ARG A 383 -8.56 -13.30 -25.18
CA ARG A 383 -9.77 -13.99 -24.74
C ARG A 383 -10.36 -14.88 -25.83
N LEU A 384 -10.45 -14.39 -27.07
CA LEU A 384 -10.90 -15.17 -28.21
C LEU A 384 -9.96 -16.35 -28.52
N ARG A 385 -8.65 -16.17 -28.30
CA ARG A 385 -7.60 -17.15 -28.62
C ARG A 385 -7.47 -18.29 -27.62
N TYR A 386 -7.63 -18.01 -26.32
CA TYR A 386 -7.33 -18.94 -25.22
C TYR A 386 -8.56 -19.33 -24.38
N GLY A 387 -9.72 -18.67 -24.60
CA GLY A 387 -11.00 -18.99 -23.97
C GLY A 387 -11.18 -18.41 -22.56
N GLY A 388 -12.41 -18.00 -22.23
CA GLY A 388 -12.85 -17.57 -20.89
C GLY A 388 -12.31 -16.23 -20.38
N GLU A 389 -13.05 -15.55 -19.51
CA GLU A 389 -12.61 -14.28 -18.88
C GLU A 389 -11.40 -14.47 -17.96
N GLU A 390 -11.38 -15.56 -17.19
CA GLU A 390 -10.30 -15.87 -16.22
C GLU A 390 -8.99 -16.29 -16.91
N ALA A 391 -9.06 -17.16 -17.92
CA ALA A 391 -7.88 -17.58 -18.69
C ALA A 391 -7.37 -16.43 -19.58
N GLY A 392 -8.24 -15.60 -20.15
CA GLY A 392 -7.84 -14.39 -20.88
C GLY A 392 -7.11 -13.34 -20.02
N GLN A 393 -7.49 -13.18 -18.73
CA GLN A 393 -6.80 -12.28 -17.81
C GLN A 393 -5.43 -12.80 -17.38
N LEU A 394 -5.32 -14.08 -16.97
CA LEU A 394 -4.03 -14.69 -16.61
C LEU A 394 -3.07 -14.71 -17.80
N VAL A 395 -3.56 -15.07 -18.99
CA VAL A 395 -2.77 -15.07 -20.21
C VAL A 395 -2.41 -13.64 -20.64
N GLY A 396 -3.31 -12.67 -20.43
CA GLY A 396 -3.04 -11.24 -20.64
C GLY A 396 -1.85 -10.71 -19.86
N VAL A 397 -1.65 -11.14 -18.61
CA VAL A 397 -0.50 -10.72 -17.80
C VAL A 397 0.83 -11.34 -18.31
N VAL A 398 0.78 -12.54 -18.87
CA VAL A 398 1.98 -13.31 -19.29
C VAL A 398 2.34 -13.11 -20.77
N LEU A 399 1.35 -12.92 -21.64
CA LEU A 399 1.50 -12.81 -23.10
C LEU A 399 1.20 -11.41 -23.64
N SER A 400 0.97 -10.42 -22.77
CA SER A 400 0.87 -9.01 -23.16
C SER A 400 2.08 -8.61 -24.00
N SER A 401 1.81 -8.05 -25.16
CA SER A 401 2.79 -7.62 -26.14
C SER A 401 2.67 -6.14 -26.47
N VAL A 402 1.51 -5.53 -26.20
CA VAL A 402 1.30 -4.08 -26.27
C VAL A 402 1.91 -3.40 -25.05
N ASN A 403 2.84 -2.46 -25.27
CA ASN A 403 3.66 -1.81 -24.25
C ASN A 403 3.70 -0.27 -24.49
N VAL A 404 4.04 0.48 -23.45
CA VAL A 404 4.20 1.94 -23.49
C VAL A 404 5.36 2.38 -24.39
N ASP A 405 6.33 1.51 -24.68
CA ASP A 405 7.42 1.73 -25.66
C ASP A 405 6.95 1.92 -27.11
N GLN A 406 5.65 1.79 -27.36
CA GLN A 406 5.00 2.04 -28.63
C GLN A 406 4.48 3.47 -28.78
N MET A 407 4.51 4.27 -27.70
CA MET A 407 3.96 5.61 -27.61
C MET A 407 5.10 6.63 -27.61
N PHE A 408 5.07 7.56 -28.56
CA PHE A 408 6.09 8.59 -28.75
C PHE A 408 5.44 9.95 -28.70
N GLY A 409 6.07 10.90 -28.02
CA GLY A 409 5.60 12.27 -27.88
C GLY A 409 6.74 13.26 -28.07
N ILE A 410 6.44 14.44 -28.61
CA ILE A 410 7.26 15.64 -28.43
C ILE A 410 6.41 16.66 -27.68
N GLU A 411 6.98 17.24 -26.63
CA GLU A 411 6.40 18.35 -25.88
C GLU A 411 7.50 19.39 -25.63
N VAL A 412 7.17 20.66 -25.88
CA VAL A 412 8.12 21.78 -25.83
C VAL A 412 8.24 22.30 -24.40
N GLU A 413 7.21 22.13 -23.57
CA GLU A 413 7.26 22.44 -22.14
C GLU A 413 7.80 21.27 -21.30
N GLY A 414 9.06 21.39 -20.85
CA GLY A 414 9.87 20.31 -20.27
C GLY A 414 9.23 19.46 -19.16
N ALA A 415 8.32 20.00 -18.36
CA ALA A 415 7.67 19.28 -17.26
C ALA A 415 6.63 18.21 -17.68
N MET A 416 6.11 18.26 -18.92
CA MET A 416 5.15 17.27 -19.42
C MET A 416 5.78 16.23 -20.36
N ALA A 417 7.06 16.39 -20.71
CA ALA A 417 7.80 15.52 -21.62
C ALA A 417 8.53 14.37 -20.92
N GLU A 418 8.42 14.23 -19.60
CA GLU A 418 9.29 13.34 -18.81
C GLU A 418 8.82 11.88 -18.84
N THR A 419 8.91 11.27 -20.01
CA THR A 419 9.20 9.84 -20.20
C THR A 419 9.57 9.60 -21.66
N GLY A 420 10.86 9.44 -21.91
CA GLY A 420 11.43 8.88 -23.13
C GLY A 420 12.68 8.13 -22.76
#